data_AF-A0AAW0GVJ6-F1
#
_entry.id   AF-A0AAW0GVJ6-F1
#
_cell.length_a   1.000
_cell.length_b   1.000
_cell.length_c   1.000
_cell.angle_alpha   90.00
_cell.angle_beta   90.00
_cell.angle_gamma   90.00
#
_symmetry.space_group_name_H-M   'P 1'
#
loop_
_entity.id
_entity.type
_entity.pdbx_description
1 polymer ?
#
loop_
_entity_poly.entity_id
_entity_poly.type
_entity_poly.pdbx_seq_one_letter_code
_entity_poly.pdbx_strand_id
1 'polypeptide(L)'
;MFSMTIALFAGAELNETCGSPTFRPHTQAILLALIRRVLQPVDPLNSLAVITPSPTVDLPQTIILKYSSVVPWSWRVWSDNRVLDSEIIDHLTCTWLFDINKPSLRDQQYPWQESIYTTVHGAPSAAISSFARAFRHFSACLKSNEILSTESLCTLHRLCWVTTQLLRIPESTQTSFEPIIEDICQSICYVFILLEDPEKDSYIKNLALEYLTLVTPKIVRPVLMKCTQDPKLFAKLDEKLTSLTRKIRTRSLSDTELVVIRQMLHFLTIAWNCDVTKLAYRQTTTAFLAALLDLLITHPTDRYEDALADALVTALALVERLRRRPDFKDINKLWDDDSIWTLCLRHESSNLAVASAFSAYIEACGGNRQCQSLTVLDAWDHIRDVMMLIVHHEFLEDDEAIALLIIPSISSALENIFIHLGETSREFIDASPWTSNLSDSLHELASHPSDDEYISILQSRLTLDVPWLLRKASNKPKASKPNVEEAGEEVYIPST
;
A
#
# COMPACT_ATOMS: atom_id res chain seq x y z
N MET A 1 -33.12 -5.62 -31.18
CA MET A 1 -34.29 -6.29 -30.54
C MET A 1 -33.86 -7.10 -29.33
N PHE A 2 -32.92 -8.06 -29.46
CA PHE A 2 -32.46 -8.89 -28.32
C PHE A 2 -31.90 -8.08 -27.15
N SER A 3 -31.05 -7.07 -27.39
CA SER A 3 -30.51 -6.20 -26.33
C SER A 3 -31.59 -5.45 -25.53
N MET A 4 -32.62 -4.94 -26.21
CA MET A 4 -33.75 -4.27 -25.55
C MET A 4 -34.59 -5.25 -24.73
N THR A 5 -34.81 -6.47 -25.23
CA THR A 5 -35.50 -7.52 -24.48
C THR A 5 -34.75 -7.84 -23.18
N ILE A 6 -33.44 -8.06 -23.26
CA ILE A 6 -32.60 -8.33 -22.08
C ILE A 6 -32.65 -7.16 -21.09
N ALA A 7 -32.54 -5.92 -21.59
CA ALA A 7 -32.61 -4.72 -20.76
C ALA A 7 -33.96 -4.57 -20.03
N LEU A 8 -35.07 -4.88 -20.70
CA LEU A 8 -36.41 -4.86 -20.08
C LEU A 8 -36.55 -5.94 -19.00
N PHE A 9 -36.01 -7.15 -19.22
CA PHE A 9 -35.98 -8.20 -18.20
C PHE A 9 -35.15 -7.78 -16.98
N ALA A 10 -33.94 -7.28 -17.19
CA ALA A 10 -33.09 -6.79 -16.11
C ALA A 10 -33.74 -5.66 -15.32
N GLY A 11 -34.36 -4.69 -16.02
CA GLY A 11 -35.07 -3.58 -15.39
C GLY A 11 -36.30 -4.01 -14.59
N ALA A 12 -37.05 -5.01 -15.08
CA ALA A 12 -38.21 -5.54 -14.37
C ALA A 12 -37.81 -6.24 -13.06
N GLU A 13 -36.80 -7.12 -13.10
CA GLU A 13 -36.38 -7.91 -11.93
C GLU A 13 -35.66 -7.06 -10.88
N LEU A 14 -34.92 -6.03 -11.28
CA LEU A 14 -34.26 -5.13 -10.32
C LEU A 14 -35.23 -4.25 -9.50
N ASN A 15 -36.45 -4.04 -10.01
CA ASN A 15 -37.51 -3.32 -9.29
C ASN A 15 -38.29 -4.22 -8.33
N GLU A 16 -38.18 -5.54 -8.45
CA GLU A 16 -38.79 -6.50 -7.51
C GLU A 16 -37.87 -6.65 -6.28
N THR A 17 -38.22 -6.00 -5.18
CA THR A 17 -37.34 -5.74 -4.03
C THR A 17 -36.97 -6.93 -3.13
N CYS A 18 -37.18 -8.21 -3.50
CA CYS A 18 -36.76 -9.31 -2.62
C CYS A 18 -36.76 -10.70 -3.26
N GLY A 19 -35.62 -11.40 -3.14
CA GLY A 19 -35.54 -12.86 -3.20
C GLY A 19 -35.05 -13.45 -4.51
N SER A 20 -34.40 -14.62 -4.40
CA SER A 20 -33.91 -15.55 -5.44
C SER A 20 -34.50 -15.40 -6.84
N PRO A 21 -33.72 -15.68 -7.90
CA PRO A 21 -34.14 -15.42 -9.28
C PRO A 21 -35.54 -15.95 -9.57
N THR A 22 -36.44 -15.06 -9.96
CA THR A 22 -37.85 -15.38 -10.21
C THR A 22 -38.03 -16.26 -11.46
N PHE A 23 -37.02 -16.29 -12.33
CA PHE A 23 -37.07 -17.03 -13.58
C PHE A 23 -36.67 -18.50 -13.43
N ARG A 24 -37.40 -19.35 -14.16
CA ARG A 24 -37.07 -20.78 -14.28
C ARG A 24 -35.70 -20.94 -14.98
N PRO A 25 -34.94 -22.02 -14.68
CA PRO A 25 -33.63 -22.29 -15.30
C PRO A 25 -33.62 -22.23 -16.84
N HIS A 26 -34.71 -22.66 -17.49
CA HIS A 26 -34.84 -22.59 -18.94
C HIS A 26 -34.85 -21.14 -19.47
N THR A 27 -35.55 -20.24 -18.77
CA THR A 27 -35.61 -18.81 -19.13
C THR A 27 -34.25 -18.14 -18.92
N GLN A 28 -33.54 -18.49 -17.83
CA GLN A 28 -32.17 -18.01 -17.60
C GLN A 28 -31.20 -18.47 -18.69
N ALA A 29 -31.28 -19.74 -19.11
CA ALA A 29 -30.44 -20.26 -20.20
C ALA A 29 -30.70 -19.54 -21.53
N ILE A 30 -31.97 -19.24 -21.84
CA ILE A 30 -32.33 -18.46 -23.04
C ILE A 30 -31.77 -17.04 -22.95
N LEU A 31 -31.92 -16.37 -21.81
CA LEU A 31 -31.41 -15.01 -21.62
C LEU A 31 -29.88 -14.97 -21.77
N LEU A 32 -29.18 -15.94 -21.20
CA LEU A 32 -27.73 -16.08 -21.33
C LEU A 32 -27.31 -16.32 -22.79
N ALA A 33 -28.03 -17.18 -23.52
CA ALA A 33 -27.80 -17.40 -24.95
C ALA A 33 -28.06 -16.13 -25.80
N LEU A 34 -29.03 -15.30 -25.42
CA LEU A 34 -29.26 -14.00 -26.05
C LEU A 34 -28.12 -13.03 -25.77
N ILE A 35 -27.62 -12.97 -24.53
CA ILE A 35 -26.42 -12.17 -24.19
C ILE A 35 -25.22 -12.64 -25.03
N ARG A 36 -24.97 -13.96 -25.11
CA ARG A 36 -23.92 -14.54 -25.97
C ARG A 36 -24.03 -14.08 -27.41
N ARG A 37 -25.24 -14.06 -27.96
CA ARG A 37 -25.49 -13.68 -29.36
C ARG A 37 -25.29 -12.19 -29.62
N VAL A 38 -25.47 -11.34 -28.60
CA VAL A 38 -25.19 -9.90 -28.69
C VAL A 38 -23.70 -9.62 -28.52
N LEU A 39 -23.03 -10.27 -27.56
CA LEU A 39 -21.59 -10.06 -27.31
C LEU A 39 -20.71 -10.71 -28.38
N GLN A 40 -21.14 -11.84 -28.95
CA GLN A 40 -20.40 -12.64 -29.93
C GLN A 40 -18.94 -12.94 -29.50
N PRO A 41 -18.73 -13.57 -28.32
CA PRO A 41 -17.38 -13.96 -27.91
C PRO A 41 -16.80 -14.96 -28.92
N VAL A 42 -15.53 -14.76 -29.31
CA VAL A 42 -14.84 -15.55 -30.34
C VAL A 42 -14.75 -17.03 -29.95
N ASP A 43 -14.37 -17.32 -28.70
CA ASP A 43 -14.37 -18.66 -28.12
C ASP A 43 -14.54 -18.58 -26.58
N PRO A 44 -15.74 -18.82 -26.03
CA PRO A 44 -15.99 -18.64 -24.60
C PRO A 44 -15.28 -19.66 -23.70
N LEU A 45 -14.74 -20.76 -24.26
CA LEU A 45 -13.97 -21.74 -23.50
C LEU A 45 -12.50 -21.33 -23.34
N ASN A 46 -12.01 -20.40 -24.16
CA ASN A 46 -10.67 -19.89 -24.08
C ASN A 46 -10.61 -18.70 -23.10
N SER A 47 -9.80 -18.83 -22.04
CA SER A 47 -9.64 -17.78 -21.03
C SER A 47 -9.20 -16.45 -21.64
N LEU A 48 -8.35 -16.47 -22.68
CA LEU A 48 -7.89 -15.25 -23.35
C LEU A 48 -9.04 -14.53 -24.05
N ALA A 49 -9.93 -15.29 -24.70
CA ALA A 49 -11.07 -14.72 -25.40
C ALA A 49 -12.11 -14.15 -24.42
N VAL A 50 -12.25 -14.73 -23.22
CA VAL A 50 -13.11 -14.18 -22.17
C VAL A 50 -12.62 -12.81 -21.71
N ILE A 51 -11.31 -12.63 -21.51
CA ILE A 51 -10.72 -11.37 -21.01
C ILE A 51 -10.34 -10.36 -22.09
N THR A 52 -10.52 -10.69 -23.37
CA THR A 52 -10.21 -9.79 -24.49
C THR A 52 -11.50 -9.13 -24.96
N PRO A 53 -11.79 -7.90 -24.51
CA PRO A 53 -13.00 -7.21 -24.92
C PRO A 53 -12.90 -6.78 -26.38
N SER A 54 -14.06 -6.61 -27.05
CA SER A 54 -14.08 -6.07 -28.40
C SER A 54 -13.64 -4.59 -28.41
N PRO A 55 -12.72 -4.18 -29.30
CA PRO A 55 -12.27 -2.79 -29.38
C PRO A 55 -13.41 -1.84 -29.77
N THR A 56 -14.35 -2.33 -30.59
CA THR A 56 -15.53 -1.60 -31.03
C THR A 56 -16.78 -2.21 -30.44
N VAL A 57 -17.64 -1.37 -29.88
CA VAL A 57 -18.93 -1.76 -29.32
C VAL A 57 -20.02 -1.28 -30.26
N ASP A 58 -20.87 -2.20 -30.72
CA ASP A 58 -22.01 -1.86 -31.57
C ASP A 58 -23.20 -1.34 -30.74
N LEU A 59 -24.26 -0.86 -31.42
CA LEU A 59 -25.45 -0.34 -30.72
C LEU A 59 -26.11 -1.39 -29.81
N PRO A 60 -26.36 -2.64 -30.25
CA PRO A 60 -26.84 -3.71 -29.38
C PRO A 60 -26.01 -3.93 -28.11
N GLN A 61 -24.69 -3.97 -28.22
CA GLN A 61 -23.79 -4.13 -27.08
C GLN A 61 -23.82 -2.90 -26.17
N THR A 62 -23.84 -1.69 -26.75
CA THR A 62 -23.92 -0.44 -25.97
C THR A 62 -25.17 -0.39 -25.09
N ILE A 63 -26.32 -0.89 -25.58
CA ILE A 63 -27.56 -0.97 -24.80
C ILE A 63 -27.37 -1.85 -23.55
N ILE A 64 -26.71 -2.99 -23.69
CA ILE A 64 -26.46 -3.93 -22.59
C ILE A 64 -25.42 -3.38 -21.61
N LEU A 65 -24.38 -2.70 -22.11
CA LEU A 65 -23.25 -2.25 -21.28
C LEU A 65 -23.52 -0.92 -20.56
N LYS A 66 -24.18 0.05 -21.21
CA LYS A 66 -24.26 1.44 -20.72
C LYS A 66 -25.65 1.89 -20.33
N TYR A 67 -26.65 1.55 -21.14
CA TYR A 67 -27.99 2.14 -21.00
C TYR A 67 -28.97 1.31 -20.16
N SER A 68 -28.48 0.24 -19.53
CA SER A 68 -29.31 -0.65 -18.73
C SER A 68 -28.54 -1.21 -17.55
N SER A 69 -29.26 -1.63 -16.51
CA SER A 69 -28.69 -2.29 -15.34
C SER A 69 -28.42 -3.78 -15.59
N VAL A 70 -28.18 -4.18 -16.85
CA VAL A 70 -28.00 -5.59 -17.23
C VAL A 70 -26.71 -6.16 -16.63
N VAL A 71 -25.64 -5.40 -16.56
CA VAL A 71 -24.38 -5.85 -15.95
C VAL A 71 -24.57 -6.20 -14.46
N PRO A 72 -25.02 -5.30 -13.57
CA PRO A 72 -25.22 -5.63 -12.16
C PRO A 72 -26.32 -6.68 -11.95
N TRP A 73 -27.36 -6.70 -12.80
CA TRP A 73 -28.35 -7.76 -12.80
C TRP A 73 -27.74 -9.13 -13.13
N SER A 74 -26.89 -9.21 -14.16
CA SER A 74 -26.27 -10.45 -14.60
C SER A 74 -25.37 -11.07 -13.53
N TRP A 75 -24.66 -10.23 -12.77
CA TRP A 75 -23.87 -10.70 -11.62
C TRP A 75 -24.75 -11.38 -10.57
N ARG A 76 -25.95 -10.85 -10.29
CA ARG A 76 -26.88 -11.40 -9.30
C ARG A 76 -27.51 -12.71 -9.76
N VAL A 77 -27.89 -12.79 -11.03
CA VAL A 77 -28.58 -13.97 -11.59
C VAL A 77 -27.63 -15.15 -11.80
N TRP A 78 -26.39 -14.87 -12.24
CA TRP A 78 -25.40 -15.89 -12.61
C TRP A 78 -24.14 -15.83 -11.74
N SER A 79 -24.30 -15.60 -10.45
CA SER A 79 -23.19 -15.63 -9.48
C SER A 79 -22.61 -17.02 -9.27
N ASP A 80 -23.38 -18.09 -9.51
CA ASP A 80 -22.93 -19.49 -9.36
C ASP A 80 -22.18 -19.97 -10.61
N ASN A 81 -20.93 -20.40 -10.42
CA ASN A 81 -20.04 -20.90 -11.48
C ASN A 81 -20.44 -22.27 -12.02
N ARG A 82 -21.39 -22.95 -11.36
CA ARG A 82 -21.94 -24.20 -11.85
C ARG A 82 -22.92 -24.00 -13.00
N VAL A 83 -23.33 -22.75 -13.26
CA VAL A 83 -24.20 -22.46 -14.39
C VAL A 83 -23.41 -22.57 -15.70
N LEU A 84 -23.96 -23.33 -16.64
CA LEU A 84 -23.39 -23.51 -17.99
C LEU A 84 -23.24 -22.15 -18.69
N ASP A 85 -22.11 -21.97 -19.38
CA ASP A 85 -21.72 -20.75 -20.10
C ASP A 85 -21.60 -19.48 -19.21
N SER A 86 -21.31 -19.64 -17.92
CA SER A 86 -21.08 -18.50 -17.00
C SER A 86 -19.95 -17.56 -17.46
N GLU A 87 -19.02 -18.05 -18.28
CA GLU A 87 -17.93 -17.31 -18.91
C GLU A 87 -18.42 -16.14 -19.79
N ILE A 88 -19.66 -16.21 -20.30
CA ILE A 88 -20.28 -15.10 -21.03
C ILE A 88 -20.44 -13.88 -20.12
N ILE A 89 -20.76 -14.08 -18.84
CA ILE A 89 -20.92 -12.99 -17.87
C ILE A 89 -19.56 -12.41 -17.50
N ASP A 90 -18.53 -13.23 -17.48
CA ASP A 90 -17.16 -12.76 -17.25
C ASP A 90 -16.68 -11.92 -18.45
N HIS A 91 -16.97 -12.37 -19.67
CA HIS A 91 -16.71 -11.60 -20.89
C HIS A 91 -17.54 -10.29 -20.95
N LEU A 92 -18.81 -10.33 -20.54
CA LEU A 92 -19.66 -9.15 -20.39
C LEU A 92 -19.03 -8.15 -19.41
N THR A 93 -18.54 -8.65 -18.28
CA THR A 93 -17.93 -7.84 -17.22
C THR A 93 -16.63 -7.19 -17.72
N CYS A 94 -15.75 -7.96 -18.38
CA CYS A 94 -14.53 -7.43 -18.99
C CYS A 94 -14.83 -6.38 -20.06
N THR A 95 -15.83 -6.63 -20.92
CA THR A 95 -16.23 -5.68 -21.96
C THR A 95 -16.84 -4.40 -21.37
N TRP A 96 -17.65 -4.52 -20.32
CA TRP A 96 -18.19 -3.37 -19.58
C TRP A 96 -17.07 -2.54 -18.95
N LEU A 97 -16.17 -3.20 -18.23
CA LEU A 97 -15.01 -2.55 -17.61
C LEU A 97 -14.16 -1.83 -18.65
N PHE A 98 -13.99 -2.37 -19.85
CA PHE A 98 -13.25 -1.72 -20.93
C PHE A 98 -14.00 -0.52 -21.56
N ASP A 99 -15.31 -0.62 -21.74
CA ASP A 99 -16.09 0.38 -22.50
C ASP A 99 -16.63 1.55 -21.67
N ILE A 100 -16.66 1.43 -20.34
CA ILE A 100 -17.26 2.42 -19.41
C ILE A 100 -16.74 3.86 -19.57
N ASN A 101 -15.51 4.04 -20.09
CA ASN A 101 -14.90 5.36 -20.28
C ASN A 101 -14.94 5.87 -21.74
N LYS A 102 -15.55 5.13 -22.67
CA LYS A 102 -15.67 5.63 -24.05
C LYS A 102 -16.85 6.61 -24.13
N PRO A 103 -16.65 7.83 -24.66
CA PRO A 103 -17.70 8.85 -24.72
C PRO A 103 -18.94 8.27 -25.40
N SER A 104 -20.05 8.26 -24.66
CA SER A 104 -21.36 7.92 -25.21
C SER A 104 -21.88 9.13 -25.99
N LEU A 105 -22.83 8.92 -26.92
CA LEU A 105 -23.45 9.99 -27.70
C LEU A 105 -24.23 11.02 -26.84
N ARG A 106 -24.34 10.83 -25.52
CA ARG A 106 -25.18 11.64 -24.64
C ARG A 106 -24.54 12.15 -23.34
N ASP A 107 -23.42 11.63 -22.88
CA ASP A 107 -22.91 11.98 -21.54
C ASP A 107 -21.67 12.89 -21.56
N GLN A 108 -21.81 14.00 -20.84
CA GLN A 108 -20.70 14.83 -20.36
C GLN A 108 -19.81 14.00 -19.43
N GLN A 109 -18.53 14.35 -19.40
CA GLN A 109 -17.40 13.66 -18.76
C GLN A 109 -17.61 13.33 -17.26
N TYR A 110 -18.34 12.26 -16.94
CA TYR A 110 -18.25 11.67 -15.60
C TYR A 110 -16.99 10.79 -15.53
N PRO A 111 -16.15 10.93 -14.48
CA PRO A 111 -15.03 10.02 -14.28
C PRO A 111 -15.55 8.59 -14.16
N TRP A 112 -15.02 7.68 -14.98
CA TRP A 112 -15.44 6.26 -15.01
C TRP A 112 -15.46 5.60 -13.62
N GLN A 113 -14.65 6.11 -12.70
CA GLN A 113 -14.62 5.73 -11.29
C GLN A 113 -15.99 5.84 -10.61
N GLU A 114 -16.73 6.93 -10.83
CA GLU A 114 -18.04 7.18 -10.21
C GLU A 114 -19.09 6.19 -10.74
N SER A 115 -19.11 5.96 -12.05
CA SER A 115 -20.02 5.00 -12.70
C SER A 115 -19.76 3.55 -12.25
N ILE A 116 -18.49 3.16 -12.12
CA ILE A 116 -18.13 1.86 -11.54
C ILE A 116 -18.59 1.79 -10.09
N TYR A 117 -18.30 2.82 -9.30
CA TYR A 117 -18.66 2.88 -7.88
C TYR A 117 -20.16 2.68 -7.68
N THR A 118 -21.01 3.45 -8.38
CA THR A 118 -22.48 3.33 -8.25
C THR A 118 -22.99 1.95 -8.63
N THR A 119 -22.44 1.36 -9.71
CA THR A 119 -22.87 0.05 -10.21
C THR A 119 -22.52 -1.07 -9.23
N VAL A 120 -21.31 -1.02 -8.67
CA VAL A 120 -20.78 -2.05 -7.77
C VAL A 120 -21.41 -1.97 -6.39
N HIS A 121 -21.64 -0.76 -5.86
CA HIS A 121 -22.30 -0.57 -4.57
C HIS A 121 -23.76 -1.03 -4.57
N GLY A 122 -24.40 -1.09 -5.74
CA GLY A 122 -25.72 -1.69 -5.88
C GLY A 122 -25.76 -3.19 -5.60
N ALA A 123 -24.66 -3.93 -5.78
CA ALA A 123 -24.62 -5.39 -5.65
C ALA A 123 -23.22 -5.94 -5.30
N PRO A 124 -22.63 -5.56 -4.16
CA PRO A 124 -21.20 -5.81 -3.88
C PRO A 124 -20.82 -7.30 -3.86
N SER A 125 -21.67 -8.14 -3.26
CA SER A 125 -21.47 -9.61 -3.21
C SER A 125 -21.42 -10.28 -4.60
N ALA A 126 -22.32 -9.86 -5.48
CA ALA A 126 -22.41 -10.40 -6.83
C ALA A 126 -21.25 -9.88 -7.70
N ALA A 127 -20.90 -8.60 -7.53
CA ALA A 127 -19.78 -7.96 -8.22
C ALA A 127 -18.45 -8.62 -7.85
N ILE A 128 -18.15 -8.78 -6.55
CA ILE A 128 -16.88 -9.37 -6.10
C ILE A 128 -16.70 -10.82 -6.61
N SER A 129 -17.78 -11.60 -6.63
CA SER A 129 -17.78 -12.96 -7.19
C SER A 129 -17.43 -12.94 -8.68
N SER A 130 -18.03 -12.04 -9.45
CA SER A 130 -17.77 -11.89 -10.88
C SER A 130 -16.34 -11.41 -11.16
N PHE A 131 -15.84 -10.47 -10.35
CA PHE A 131 -14.45 -10.00 -10.45
C PHE A 131 -13.44 -11.08 -10.11
N ALA A 132 -13.71 -11.93 -9.11
CA ALA A 132 -12.87 -13.08 -8.81
C ALA A 132 -12.75 -14.04 -10.00
N ARG A 133 -13.83 -14.26 -10.77
CA ARG A 133 -13.77 -15.11 -11.98
C ARG A 133 -12.96 -14.47 -13.09
N ALA A 134 -13.17 -13.18 -13.35
CA ALA A 134 -12.34 -12.43 -14.29
C ALA A 134 -10.84 -12.54 -13.94
N PHE A 135 -10.49 -12.37 -12.66
CA PHE A 135 -9.12 -12.54 -12.17
C PHE A 135 -8.55 -13.95 -12.37
N ARG A 136 -9.37 -15.00 -12.22
CA ARG A 136 -8.95 -16.38 -12.51
C ARG A 136 -8.61 -16.56 -14.00
N HIS A 137 -9.38 -15.97 -14.92
CA HIS A 137 -9.05 -16.01 -16.34
C HIS A 137 -7.74 -15.27 -16.65
N PHE A 138 -7.53 -14.06 -16.10
CA PHE A 138 -6.26 -13.35 -16.23
C PHE A 138 -5.08 -14.19 -15.70
N SER A 139 -5.24 -14.81 -14.53
CA SER A 139 -4.23 -15.67 -13.94
C SER A 139 -3.94 -16.91 -14.79
N ALA A 140 -4.97 -17.51 -15.39
CA ALA A 140 -4.81 -18.66 -16.28
C ALA A 140 -4.04 -18.28 -17.56
N CYS A 141 -4.35 -17.16 -18.18
CA CYS A 141 -3.63 -16.64 -19.35
C CYS A 141 -2.16 -16.36 -19.04
N LEU A 142 -1.90 -15.67 -17.92
CA LEU A 142 -0.53 -15.36 -17.48
C LEU A 142 0.29 -16.62 -17.17
N LYS A 143 -0.31 -17.63 -16.53
CA LYS A 143 0.34 -18.94 -16.27
C LYS A 143 0.69 -19.71 -17.54
N SER A 144 -0.08 -19.49 -18.60
CA SER A 144 0.14 -20.06 -19.93
C SER A 144 1.11 -19.24 -20.79
N ASN A 145 1.67 -18.14 -20.25
CA ASN A 145 2.51 -17.18 -20.96
C ASN A 145 1.83 -16.56 -22.20
N GLU A 146 0.50 -16.40 -22.15
CA GLU A 146 -0.23 -15.71 -23.21
C GLU A 146 0.01 -14.20 -23.14
N ILE A 147 0.24 -13.57 -24.29
CA ILE A 147 0.47 -12.13 -24.38
C ILE A 147 -0.88 -11.42 -24.26
N LEU A 148 -1.02 -10.59 -23.23
CA LEU A 148 -2.22 -9.79 -23.04
C LEU A 148 -2.26 -8.61 -24.02
N SER A 149 -3.43 -8.38 -24.62
CA SER A 149 -3.70 -7.20 -25.45
C SER A 149 -3.72 -5.92 -24.61
N THR A 150 -3.63 -4.75 -25.27
CA THR A 150 -3.71 -3.45 -24.58
C THR A 150 -5.09 -3.27 -23.92
N GLU A 151 -6.13 -3.80 -24.57
CA GLU A 151 -7.51 -3.80 -24.11
C GLU A 151 -7.68 -4.67 -22.86
N SER A 152 -7.06 -5.85 -22.84
CA SER A 152 -7.03 -6.73 -21.67
C SER A 152 -6.28 -6.09 -20.50
N LEU A 153 -5.15 -5.40 -20.75
CA LEU A 153 -4.41 -4.67 -19.71
C LEU A 153 -5.23 -3.49 -19.14
N CYS A 154 -5.96 -2.74 -19.98
CA CYS A 154 -6.88 -1.70 -19.52
C CYS A 154 -7.99 -2.26 -18.63
N THR A 155 -8.52 -3.43 -19.01
CA THR A 155 -9.54 -4.15 -18.23
C THR A 155 -8.97 -4.60 -16.89
N LEU A 156 -7.78 -5.19 -16.89
CA LEU A 156 -7.10 -5.65 -15.68
C LEU A 156 -6.79 -4.48 -14.72
N HIS A 157 -6.33 -3.36 -15.24
CA HIS A 157 -6.13 -2.13 -14.45
C HIS A 157 -7.41 -1.69 -13.73
N ARG A 158 -8.53 -1.60 -14.45
CA ARG A 158 -9.81 -1.22 -13.86
C ARG A 158 -10.34 -2.27 -12.89
N LEU A 159 -10.08 -3.55 -13.18
CA LEU A 159 -10.42 -4.67 -12.31
C LEU A 159 -9.65 -4.59 -10.97
N CYS A 160 -8.34 -4.33 -11.00
CA CYS A 160 -7.54 -4.10 -9.80
C CYS A 160 -8.02 -2.87 -9.01
N TRP A 161 -8.35 -1.78 -9.70
CA TRP A 161 -8.86 -0.57 -9.05
C TRP A 161 -10.19 -0.84 -8.33
N VAL A 162 -11.16 -1.45 -9.01
CA VAL A 162 -12.49 -1.66 -8.43
C VAL A 162 -12.47 -2.64 -7.26
N THR A 163 -11.66 -3.70 -7.32
CA THR A 163 -11.55 -4.63 -6.19
C THR A 163 -10.85 -4.01 -4.99
N THR A 164 -9.92 -3.09 -5.22
CA THR A 164 -9.29 -2.29 -4.14
C THR A 164 -10.33 -1.40 -3.46
N GLN A 165 -11.23 -0.75 -4.22
CA GLN A 165 -12.32 0.04 -3.63
C GLN A 165 -13.34 -0.83 -2.87
N LEU A 166 -13.62 -2.04 -3.34
CA LEU A 166 -14.52 -2.97 -2.63
C LEU A 166 -14.00 -3.37 -1.24
N LEU A 167 -12.69 -3.45 -1.05
CA LEU A 167 -12.09 -3.73 0.27
C LEU A 167 -12.24 -2.57 1.26
N ARG A 168 -12.55 -1.36 0.80
CA ARG A 168 -12.77 -0.19 1.66
C ARG A 168 -14.19 -0.13 2.22
N ILE A 169 -15.10 -1.01 1.77
CA ILE A 169 -16.47 -1.10 2.30
C ILE A 169 -16.41 -1.72 3.72
N PRO A 170 -17.15 -1.18 4.71
CA PRO A 170 -17.03 -1.55 6.12
C PRO A 170 -17.03 -3.07 6.42
N GLU A 171 -16.21 -3.46 7.40
CA GLU A 171 -15.87 -4.83 7.81
C GLU A 171 -17.07 -5.73 8.12
N SER A 172 -18.23 -5.19 8.51
CA SER A 172 -19.43 -5.97 8.82
C SER A 172 -19.95 -6.81 7.65
N THR A 173 -19.47 -6.54 6.43
CA THR A 173 -19.78 -7.32 5.22
C THR A 173 -18.63 -8.23 4.76
N GLN A 174 -17.42 -8.09 5.30
CA GLN A 174 -16.22 -8.73 4.75
C GLN A 174 -16.06 -10.20 5.16
N THR A 175 -16.53 -10.61 6.34
CA THR A 175 -16.38 -11.99 6.84
C THR A 175 -17.06 -13.04 5.95
N SER A 176 -18.14 -12.67 5.25
CA SER A 176 -18.79 -13.56 4.27
C SER A 176 -18.00 -13.71 2.96
N PHE A 177 -17.04 -12.82 2.68
CA PHE A 177 -16.29 -12.79 1.42
C PHE A 177 -14.85 -13.28 1.53
N GLU A 178 -14.38 -13.67 2.72
CA GLU A 178 -13.02 -14.16 2.94
C GLU A 178 -12.51 -15.15 1.88
N PRO A 179 -13.24 -16.23 1.48
CA PRO A 179 -12.74 -17.15 0.46
C PRO A 179 -12.61 -16.51 -0.93
N ILE A 180 -13.49 -15.57 -1.27
CA ILE A 180 -13.44 -14.84 -2.56
C ILE A 180 -12.26 -13.86 -2.55
N ILE A 181 -12.04 -13.18 -1.42
CA ILE A 181 -10.90 -12.27 -1.22
C ILE A 181 -9.59 -13.06 -1.29
N GLU A 182 -9.52 -14.28 -0.75
CA GLU A 182 -8.37 -15.18 -0.86
C GLU A 182 -8.07 -15.52 -2.32
N ASP A 183 -9.09 -15.89 -3.11
CA ASP A 183 -8.94 -16.21 -4.53
C ASP A 183 -8.49 -15.00 -5.38
N ILE A 184 -9.03 -13.80 -5.09
CA ILE A 184 -8.60 -12.56 -5.73
C ILE A 184 -7.16 -12.23 -5.33
N CYS A 185 -6.83 -12.33 -4.03
CA CYS A 185 -5.47 -12.10 -3.52
C CYS A 185 -4.46 -13.02 -4.21
N GLN A 186 -4.81 -14.30 -4.39
CA GLN A 186 -3.96 -15.24 -5.12
C GLN A 186 -3.76 -14.80 -6.56
N SER A 187 -4.83 -14.41 -7.25
CA SER A 187 -4.77 -13.93 -8.62
C SER A 187 -3.93 -12.65 -8.76
N ILE A 188 -4.02 -11.74 -7.79
CA ILE A 188 -3.23 -10.50 -7.75
C ILE A 188 -1.74 -10.79 -7.55
N CYS A 189 -1.37 -11.76 -6.73
CA CYS A 189 0.01 -12.23 -6.63
C CYS A 189 0.52 -12.77 -7.98
N TYR A 190 -0.29 -13.56 -8.71
CA TYR A 190 0.06 -14.02 -10.05
C TYR A 190 0.25 -12.87 -11.03
N VAL A 191 -0.68 -11.90 -11.04
CA VAL A 191 -0.60 -10.70 -11.88
C VAL A 191 0.69 -9.94 -11.59
N PHE A 192 1.01 -9.66 -10.33
CA PHE A 192 2.21 -8.94 -9.96
C PHE A 192 3.50 -9.65 -10.42
N ILE A 193 3.60 -10.96 -10.17
CA ILE A 193 4.81 -11.75 -10.47
C ILE A 193 4.96 -12.04 -11.96
N LEU A 194 3.88 -12.28 -12.71
CA LEU A 194 3.95 -12.74 -14.09
C LEU A 194 3.94 -11.62 -15.13
N LEU A 195 3.44 -10.43 -14.81
CA LEU A 195 3.49 -9.27 -15.71
C LEU A 195 4.94 -8.82 -15.98
N GLU A 196 5.31 -8.65 -17.25
CA GLU A 196 6.69 -8.46 -17.71
C GLU A 196 7.01 -7.07 -18.27
N ASP A 197 6.03 -6.36 -18.85
CA ASP A 197 6.22 -5.07 -19.52
C ASP A 197 6.25 -3.93 -18.47
N PRO A 198 7.42 -3.39 -18.13
CA PRO A 198 7.53 -2.48 -17.00
C PRO A 198 6.87 -1.12 -17.28
N GLU A 199 6.71 -0.72 -18.55
CA GLU A 199 6.09 0.55 -18.91
C GLU A 199 4.57 0.48 -18.81
N LYS A 200 3.97 -0.61 -19.29
CA LYS A 200 2.51 -0.78 -19.28
C LYS A 200 1.98 -1.32 -17.96
N ASP A 201 2.76 -2.17 -17.29
CA ASP A 201 2.27 -2.93 -16.13
C ASP A 201 2.42 -2.18 -14.81
N SER A 202 3.17 -1.07 -14.80
CA SER A 202 3.50 -0.34 -13.57
C SER A 202 2.25 0.10 -12.79
N TYR A 203 1.24 0.67 -13.47
CA TYR A 203 -0.01 1.09 -12.83
C TYR A 203 -0.78 -0.09 -12.23
N ILE A 204 -0.80 -1.23 -12.94
CA ILE A 204 -1.47 -2.46 -12.47
C ILE A 204 -0.75 -3.00 -11.24
N LYS A 205 0.58 -3.00 -11.23
CA LYS A 205 1.40 -3.44 -10.09
C LYS A 205 1.24 -2.55 -8.87
N ASN A 206 1.09 -1.23 -9.03
CA ASN A 206 0.80 -0.33 -7.92
C ASN A 206 -0.57 -0.63 -7.28
N LEU A 207 -1.61 -0.84 -8.10
CA LEU A 207 -2.93 -1.24 -7.59
C LEU A 207 -2.91 -2.64 -6.95
N ALA A 208 -2.11 -3.56 -7.49
CA ALA A 208 -1.91 -4.87 -6.88
C ALA A 208 -1.26 -4.75 -5.49
N LEU A 209 -0.26 -3.89 -5.34
CA LEU A 209 0.37 -3.62 -4.04
C LEU A 209 -0.62 -2.96 -3.06
N GLU A 210 -1.38 -1.96 -3.51
CA GLU A 210 -2.43 -1.31 -2.71
C GLU A 210 -3.51 -2.30 -2.25
N TYR A 211 -3.93 -3.21 -3.13
CA TYR A 211 -4.85 -4.28 -2.74
C TYR A 211 -4.24 -5.17 -1.65
N LEU A 212 -2.98 -5.60 -1.82
CA LEU A 212 -2.31 -6.48 -0.87
C LEU A 212 -2.04 -5.82 0.49
N THR A 213 -1.89 -4.50 0.56
CA THR A 213 -1.76 -3.77 1.84
C THR A 213 -3.08 -3.59 2.57
N LEU A 214 -4.22 -3.54 1.85
CA LEU A 214 -5.56 -3.45 2.44
C LEU A 214 -6.09 -4.79 2.95
N VAL A 215 -5.67 -5.91 2.37
CA VAL A 215 -6.10 -7.25 2.81
C VAL A 215 -5.42 -7.63 4.13
N THR A 216 -6.19 -8.23 5.04
CA THR A 216 -5.65 -8.66 6.34
C THR A 216 -4.50 -9.68 6.19
N PRO A 217 -3.43 -9.59 7.00
CA PRO A 217 -2.31 -10.53 6.93
C PRO A 217 -2.70 -12.01 7.08
N LYS A 218 -3.85 -12.28 7.72
CA LYS A 218 -4.42 -13.64 7.88
C LYS A 218 -4.76 -14.29 6.53
N ILE A 219 -5.16 -13.50 5.54
CA ILE A 219 -5.50 -13.98 4.18
C ILE A 219 -4.26 -13.94 3.27
N VAL A 220 -3.47 -12.86 3.35
CA VAL A 220 -2.28 -12.70 2.49
C VAL A 220 -1.23 -13.78 2.75
N ARG A 221 -1.00 -14.15 4.02
CA ARG A 221 -0.02 -15.16 4.41
C ARG A 221 -0.23 -16.53 3.74
N PRO A 222 -1.39 -17.22 3.85
CA PRO A 222 -1.59 -18.51 3.21
C PRO A 222 -1.51 -18.42 1.68
N VAL A 223 -1.96 -17.33 1.08
CA VAL A 223 -1.85 -17.10 -0.37
C VAL A 223 -0.39 -17.02 -0.80
N LEU A 224 0.42 -16.20 -0.14
CA LEU A 224 1.84 -16.10 -0.45
C LEU A 224 2.57 -17.43 -0.22
N MET A 225 2.20 -18.19 0.83
CA MET A 225 2.72 -19.54 1.04
C MET A 225 2.39 -20.47 -0.13
N LYS A 226 1.17 -20.43 -0.68
CA LYS A 226 0.83 -21.18 -1.91
C LYS A 226 1.69 -20.72 -3.09
N CYS A 227 1.95 -19.42 -3.23
CA CYS A 227 2.85 -18.89 -4.26
C CYS A 227 4.29 -19.42 -4.11
N THR A 228 4.81 -19.57 -2.88
CA THR A 228 6.15 -20.16 -2.65
C THR A 228 6.23 -21.64 -3.02
N GLN A 229 5.09 -22.35 -2.99
CA GLN A 229 5.01 -23.77 -3.35
C GLN A 229 4.85 -23.98 -4.86
N ASP A 230 4.51 -22.93 -5.61
CA ASP A 230 4.44 -22.97 -7.08
C ASP A 230 5.85 -22.75 -7.66
N PRO A 231 6.51 -23.79 -8.20
CA PRO A 231 7.89 -23.70 -8.63
C PRO A 231 8.08 -22.72 -9.80
N LYS A 232 7.05 -22.52 -10.62
CA LYS A 232 7.11 -21.57 -11.74
C LYS A 232 7.15 -20.14 -11.23
N LEU A 233 6.29 -19.80 -10.27
CA LEU A 233 6.28 -18.46 -9.66
C LEU A 233 7.57 -18.19 -8.90
N PHE A 234 8.01 -19.15 -8.08
CA PHE A 234 9.22 -19.02 -7.30
C PHE A 234 10.43 -18.75 -8.21
N ALA A 235 10.61 -19.56 -9.26
CA ALA A 235 11.69 -19.37 -10.23
C ALA A 235 11.61 -18.02 -10.94
N LYS A 236 10.40 -17.58 -11.33
CA LYS A 236 10.20 -16.30 -12.03
C LYS A 236 10.54 -15.10 -11.14
N LEU A 237 10.15 -15.15 -9.88
CA LEU A 237 10.46 -14.10 -8.91
C LEU A 237 11.97 -14.02 -8.64
N ASP A 238 12.61 -15.16 -8.46
CA ASP A 238 14.06 -15.22 -8.25
C ASP A 238 14.87 -14.76 -9.48
N GLU A 239 14.44 -15.14 -10.68
CA GLU A 239 15.01 -14.65 -11.94
C GLU A 239 14.88 -13.11 -12.04
N LYS A 240 13.71 -12.57 -11.71
CA LYS A 240 13.48 -11.11 -11.69
C LYS A 240 14.41 -10.41 -10.71
N LEU A 241 14.56 -10.90 -9.48
CA LEU A 241 15.48 -10.33 -8.49
C LEU A 241 16.93 -10.40 -8.96
N THR A 242 17.35 -11.52 -9.56
CA THR A 242 18.70 -11.69 -10.13
C THR A 242 18.95 -10.69 -11.26
N SER A 243 17.97 -10.53 -12.16
CA SER A 243 18.03 -9.59 -13.28
C SER A 243 18.13 -8.13 -12.81
N LEU A 244 17.30 -7.74 -11.84
CA LEU A 244 17.36 -6.41 -11.23
C LEU A 244 18.69 -6.18 -10.52
N THR A 245 19.20 -7.15 -9.76
CA THR A 245 20.51 -7.08 -9.09
C THR A 245 21.63 -6.81 -10.10
N ARG A 246 21.60 -7.50 -11.25
CA ARG A 246 22.58 -7.27 -12.32
C ARG A 246 22.49 -5.86 -12.88
N LYS A 247 21.28 -5.34 -13.11
CA LYS A 247 21.06 -3.97 -13.60
C LYS A 247 21.52 -2.91 -12.60
N ILE A 248 21.21 -3.08 -11.32
CA ILE A 248 21.66 -2.21 -10.22
C ILE A 248 23.19 -2.08 -10.22
N ARG A 249 23.90 -3.21 -10.39
CA ARG A 249 25.36 -3.23 -10.47
C ARG A 249 25.95 -2.52 -11.69
N THR A 250 25.17 -2.34 -12.77
CA THR A 250 25.61 -1.53 -13.93
C THR A 250 25.48 -0.02 -13.72
N ARG A 251 24.81 0.43 -12.64
CA ARG A 251 24.68 1.83 -12.20
C ARG A 251 24.00 2.81 -13.16
N SER A 252 23.46 2.31 -14.27
CA SER A 252 22.65 3.07 -15.22
C SER A 252 21.20 2.58 -15.17
N LEU A 253 20.39 3.14 -14.26
CA LEU A 253 18.99 2.78 -14.13
C LEU A 253 18.09 3.84 -14.80
N SER A 254 17.17 3.38 -15.63
CA SER A 254 16.05 4.18 -16.17
C SER A 254 14.98 4.41 -15.10
N ASP A 255 14.11 5.41 -15.29
CA ASP A 255 13.02 5.70 -14.33
C ASP A 255 12.08 4.52 -14.18
N THR A 256 11.76 3.85 -15.30
CA THR A 256 10.96 2.63 -15.32
C THR A 256 11.60 1.53 -14.47
N GLU A 257 12.93 1.39 -14.51
CA GLU A 257 13.63 0.39 -13.67
C GLU A 257 13.60 0.75 -12.19
N LEU A 258 13.73 2.03 -11.83
CA LEU A 258 13.57 2.48 -10.44
C LEU A 258 12.18 2.15 -9.91
N VAL A 259 11.14 2.39 -10.71
CA VAL A 259 9.76 2.04 -10.33
C VAL A 259 9.60 0.53 -10.14
N VAL A 260 10.15 -0.30 -11.03
CA VAL A 260 10.09 -1.77 -10.88
C VAL A 260 10.83 -2.24 -9.63
N ILE A 261 11.99 -1.66 -9.32
CA ILE A 261 12.76 -1.97 -8.11
C ILE A 261 11.93 -1.59 -6.88
N ARG A 262 11.33 -0.39 -6.85
CA ARG A 262 10.48 0.07 -5.74
C ARG A 262 9.28 -0.85 -5.54
N GLN A 263 8.59 -1.23 -6.61
CA GLN A 263 7.47 -2.17 -6.56
C GLN A 263 7.90 -3.53 -6.00
N MET A 264 9.07 -4.02 -6.43
CA MET A 264 9.61 -5.29 -5.93
C MET A 264 9.95 -5.22 -4.44
N LEU A 265 10.54 -4.11 -3.97
CA LEU A 265 10.79 -3.87 -2.55
C LEU A 265 9.47 -3.88 -1.75
N HIS A 266 8.45 -3.16 -2.22
CA HIS A 266 7.13 -3.13 -1.58
C HIS A 266 6.48 -4.51 -1.51
N PHE A 267 6.57 -5.31 -2.58
CA PHE A 267 6.05 -6.67 -2.59
C PHE A 267 6.75 -7.58 -1.56
N LEU A 268 8.09 -7.50 -1.50
CA LEU A 268 8.88 -8.24 -0.50
C LEU A 268 8.54 -7.78 0.93
N THR A 269 8.40 -6.47 1.15
CA THR A 269 7.99 -5.86 2.41
C THR A 269 6.64 -6.39 2.87
N ILE A 270 5.62 -6.41 2.01
CA ILE A 270 4.30 -6.97 2.32
C ILE A 270 4.41 -8.44 2.74
N ALA A 271 5.19 -9.23 2.00
CA ALA A 271 5.36 -10.64 2.29
C ALA A 271 6.06 -10.89 3.62
N TRP A 272 7.12 -10.13 3.93
CA TRP A 272 7.83 -10.21 5.20
C TRP A 272 6.98 -9.72 6.37
N ASN A 273 6.13 -8.73 6.16
CA ASN A 273 5.16 -8.30 7.17
C ASN A 273 4.13 -9.40 7.47
N CYS A 274 3.82 -10.25 6.49
CA CYS A 274 2.98 -11.44 6.64
C CYS A 274 3.74 -12.70 7.11
N ASP A 275 4.99 -12.55 7.56
CA ASP A 275 5.88 -13.64 7.98
C ASP A 275 6.21 -14.68 6.88
N VAL A 276 6.16 -14.29 5.61
CA VAL A 276 6.54 -15.13 4.46
C VAL A 276 7.88 -14.67 3.89
N THR A 277 8.94 -15.45 4.15
CA THR A 277 10.31 -15.06 3.80
C THR A 277 10.92 -15.86 2.66
N LYS A 278 10.35 -17.02 2.33
CA LYS A 278 10.84 -17.94 1.30
C LYS A 278 10.19 -17.66 -0.06
N LEU A 279 10.03 -16.38 -0.41
CA LEU A 279 9.50 -15.97 -1.71
C LEU A 279 10.48 -16.22 -2.86
N ALA A 280 11.78 -16.05 -2.59
CA ALA A 280 12.87 -16.30 -3.53
C ALA A 280 14.04 -16.95 -2.79
N TYR A 281 15.12 -17.30 -3.50
CA TYR A 281 16.30 -17.76 -2.81
C TYR A 281 16.85 -16.64 -1.93
N ARG A 282 17.20 -17.04 -0.71
CA ARG A 282 17.66 -16.10 0.30
C ARG A 282 18.91 -15.35 -0.16
N GLN A 283 19.85 -16.04 -0.81
CA GLN A 283 21.07 -15.44 -1.34
C GLN A 283 20.76 -14.37 -2.39
N THR A 284 19.83 -14.64 -3.31
CA THR A 284 19.35 -13.69 -4.31
C THR A 284 18.78 -12.45 -3.66
N THR A 285 17.93 -12.63 -2.66
CA THR A 285 17.27 -11.54 -1.95
C THR A 285 18.26 -10.68 -1.16
N THR A 286 19.20 -11.30 -0.44
CA THR A 286 20.25 -10.56 0.28
C THR A 286 21.21 -9.85 -0.67
N ALA A 287 21.53 -10.45 -1.82
CA ALA A 287 22.39 -9.83 -2.83
C ALA A 287 21.72 -8.64 -3.51
N PHE A 288 20.39 -8.73 -3.74
CA PHE A 288 19.58 -7.63 -4.25
C PHE A 288 19.58 -6.43 -3.29
N LEU A 289 19.24 -6.66 -2.02
CA LEU A 289 19.23 -5.61 -0.99
C LEU A 289 20.62 -4.97 -0.79
N ALA A 290 21.67 -5.79 -0.73
CA ALA A 290 23.04 -5.30 -0.58
C ALA A 290 23.49 -4.48 -1.79
N ALA A 291 23.15 -4.89 -3.02
CA ALA A 291 23.48 -4.14 -4.22
C ALA A 291 22.74 -2.79 -4.29
N LEU A 292 21.49 -2.73 -3.80
CA LEU A 292 20.74 -1.48 -3.71
C LEU A 292 21.33 -0.52 -2.69
N LEU A 293 21.68 -1.02 -1.50
CA LEU A 293 22.31 -0.21 -0.49
C LEU A 293 23.67 0.32 -0.98
N ASP A 294 24.49 -0.52 -1.61
CA ASP A 294 25.75 -0.11 -2.24
C ASP A 294 25.54 0.98 -3.29
N LEU A 295 24.52 0.84 -4.15
CA LEU A 295 24.18 1.85 -5.16
C LEU A 295 23.88 3.21 -4.51
N LEU A 296 22.98 3.25 -3.53
CA LEU A 296 22.56 4.50 -2.87
C LEU A 296 23.71 5.15 -2.08
N ILE A 297 24.57 4.36 -1.46
CA ILE A 297 25.69 4.92 -0.67
C ILE A 297 26.80 5.45 -1.57
N THR A 298 27.16 4.71 -2.61
CA THR A 298 28.32 5.01 -3.47
C THR A 298 28.00 6.02 -4.57
N HIS A 299 26.74 6.14 -4.99
CA HIS A 299 26.28 7.06 -6.03
C HIS A 299 25.05 7.83 -5.54
N PRO A 300 25.22 8.71 -4.53
CA PRO A 300 24.14 9.56 -4.07
C PRO A 300 23.75 10.49 -5.20
N THR A 301 22.60 10.20 -5.80
CA THR A 301 21.93 11.13 -6.71
C THR A 301 20.53 11.25 -6.18
N ASP A 302 20.03 12.49 -6.05
CA ASP A 302 18.69 12.78 -5.53
C ASP A 302 17.65 11.88 -6.19
N ARG A 303 17.78 11.69 -7.52
CA ARG A 303 16.94 10.76 -8.31
C ARG A 303 16.87 9.33 -7.77
N TYR A 304 17.97 8.73 -7.35
CA TYR A 304 17.96 7.35 -6.83
C TYR A 304 17.49 7.30 -5.37
N GLU A 305 17.92 8.27 -4.57
CA GLU A 305 17.59 8.33 -3.15
C GLU A 305 16.08 8.61 -2.96
N ASP A 306 15.53 9.62 -3.63
CA ASP A 306 14.09 9.95 -3.60
C ASP A 306 13.20 8.82 -4.12
N ALA A 307 13.71 8.03 -5.06
CA ALA A 307 12.94 6.95 -5.65
C ALA A 307 12.91 5.67 -4.79
N LEU A 308 13.97 5.39 -4.03
CA LEU A 308 14.21 4.06 -3.45
C LEU A 308 14.51 4.03 -1.94
N ALA A 309 14.95 5.13 -1.33
CA ALA A 309 15.44 5.12 0.05
C ALA A 309 14.36 4.65 1.05
N ASP A 310 13.16 5.21 0.98
CA ASP A 310 12.02 4.83 1.84
C ASP A 310 11.69 3.34 1.71
N ALA A 311 11.55 2.85 0.47
CA ALA A 311 11.18 1.48 0.19
C ALA A 311 12.26 0.49 0.63
N LEU A 312 13.54 0.83 0.42
CA LEU A 312 14.66 0.00 0.85
C LEU A 312 14.77 -0.07 2.37
N VAL A 313 14.71 1.08 3.05
CA VAL A 313 14.85 1.15 4.51
C VAL A 313 13.68 0.44 5.19
N THR A 314 12.45 0.58 4.68
CA THR A 314 11.28 -0.16 5.16
C THR A 314 11.46 -1.68 5.00
N ALA A 315 11.96 -2.10 3.85
CA ALA A 315 12.25 -3.51 3.57
C ALA A 315 13.30 -4.06 4.54
N LEU A 316 14.39 -3.30 4.78
CA LEU A 316 15.46 -3.66 5.71
C LEU A 316 14.99 -3.69 7.16
N ALA A 317 14.11 -2.78 7.58
CA ALA A 317 13.52 -2.76 8.91
C ALA A 317 12.75 -4.06 9.20
N LEU A 318 11.95 -4.52 8.23
CA LEU A 318 11.25 -5.80 8.36
C LEU A 318 12.20 -7.00 8.41
N VAL A 319 13.25 -7.01 7.59
CA VAL A 319 14.27 -8.06 7.65
C VAL A 319 14.92 -8.10 9.04
N GLU A 320 15.28 -6.95 9.60
CA GLU A 320 15.90 -6.90 10.93
C GLU A 320 14.94 -7.36 12.03
N ARG A 321 13.66 -6.98 11.94
CA ARG A 321 12.61 -7.47 12.84
C ARG A 321 12.47 -9.00 12.77
N LEU A 322 12.54 -9.58 11.57
CA LEU A 322 12.46 -11.03 11.38
C LEU A 322 13.69 -11.75 11.92
N ARG A 323 14.91 -11.20 11.76
CA ARG A 323 16.17 -11.80 12.25
C ARG A 323 16.21 -12.02 13.76
N ARG A 324 15.46 -11.24 14.53
CA ARG A 324 15.31 -11.44 15.99
C ARG A 324 14.59 -12.72 16.35
N ARG A 325 13.79 -13.28 15.44
CA ARG A 325 13.06 -14.53 15.70
C ARG A 325 14.03 -15.71 15.63
N PRO A 326 13.91 -16.70 16.54
CA PRO A 326 14.82 -17.84 16.59
C PRO A 326 14.85 -18.63 15.27
N ASP A 327 13.73 -18.70 14.56
CA ASP A 327 13.59 -19.39 13.28
C ASP A 327 14.32 -18.70 12.10
N PHE A 328 14.85 -17.49 12.33
CA PHE A 328 15.40 -16.60 11.29
C PHE A 328 16.85 -16.15 11.53
N LYS A 329 17.53 -16.71 12.53
CA LYS A 329 18.90 -16.32 12.89
C LYS A 329 19.92 -16.52 11.77
N ASP A 330 19.65 -17.40 10.82
CA ASP A 330 20.64 -17.76 9.81
C ASP A 330 20.88 -16.66 8.77
N ILE A 331 19.97 -15.67 8.63
CA ILE A 331 20.18 -14.25 8.25
C ILE A 331 21.61 -13.67 8.10
N ASN A 332 22.49 -14.16 7.20
CA ASN A 332 23.77 -13.50 6.86
C ASN A 332 23.50 -12.07 6.40
N LYS A 333 23.72 -11.13 7.31
CA LYS A 333 23.68 -9.70 7.04
C LYS A 333 24.83 -9.36 6.10
N LEU A 334 24.52 -8.85 4.92
CA LEU A 334 25.51 -8.43 3.91
C LEU A 334 25.70 -6.92 3.88
N TRP A 335 25.09 -6.21 4.83
CA TRP A 335 25.13 -4.76 4.94
C TRP A 335 25.50 -4.33 6.36
N ASP A 336 26.03 -3.13 6.44
CA ASP A 336 26.39 -2.46 7.69
C ASP A 336 25.25 -1.57 8.18
N ASP A 337 25.08 -1.43 9.50
CA ASP A 337 24.06 -0.53 10.06
C ASP A 337 24.44 0.93 9.86
N ASP A 338 25.72 1.29 10.05
CA ASP A 338 26.19 2.67 9.87
C ASP A 338 25.88 3.20 8.47
N SER A 339 25.97 2.31 7.47
CA SER A 339 25.62 2.57 6.07
C SER A 339 24.14 2.96 5.88
N ILE A 340 23.22 2.29 6.56
CA ILE A 340 21.77 2.55 6.48
C ILE A 340 21.42 3.84 7.22
N TRP A 341 22.03 4.05 8.39
CA TRP A 341 21.82 5.27 9.18
C TRP A 341 22.35 6.48 8.42
N THR A 342 23.54 6.39 7.84
CA THR A 342 24.12 7.44 6.99
C THR A 342 23.22 7.76 5.80
N LEU A 343 22.63 6.75 5.15
CA LEU A 343 21.68 6.96 4.06
C LEU A 343 20.47 7.78 4.54
N CYS A 344 19.86 7.42 5.68
CA CYS A 344 18.69 8.13 6.20
C CYS A 344 19.03 9.56 6.62
N LEU A 345 20.19 9.76 7.26
CA LEU A 345 20.67 11.05 7.75
C LEU A 345 21.05 12.06 6.64
N ARG A 346 21.21 11.60 5.40
CA ARG A 346 21.45 12.49 4.25
C ARG A 346 20.18 13.23 3.82
N HIS A 347 19.01 12.68 4.12
CA HIS A 347 17.74 13.29 3.75
C HIS A 347 17.35 14.38 4.74
N GLU A 348 16.61 15.37 4.23
CA GLU A 348 16.03 16.42 5.06
C GLU A 348 14.96 15.86 6.00
N SER A 349 14.82 16.45 7.19
CA SER A 349 13.78 16.09 8.16
C SER A 349 12.35 16.37 7.67
N SER A 350 12.18 17.07 6.55
CA SER A 350 10.92 17.26 5.84
C SER A 350 10.47 16.01 5.07
N ASN A 351 11.38 15.07 4.78
CA ASN A 351 11.03 13.84 4.04
C ASN A 351 10.37 12.81 4.96
N LEU A 352 9.05 12.93 5.12
CA LEU A 352 8.23 12.06 5.99
C LEU A 352 8.33 10.57 5.63
N ALA A 353 8.49 10.23 4.34
CA ALA A 353 8.58 8.84 3.90
C ALA A 353 9.88 8.17 4.39
N VAL A 354 11.02 8.84 4.22
CA VAL A 354 12.31 8.35 4.73
C VAL A 354 12.33 8.38 6.25
N ALA A 355 11.81 9.43 6.88
CA ALA A 355 11.75 9.53 8.34
C ALA A 355 10.93 8.38 8.95
N SER A 356 9.78 8.03 8.37
CA SER A 356 8.96 6.90 8.80
C SER A 356 9.64 5.55 8.57
N ALA A 357 10.37 5.39 7.46
CA ALA A 357 11.12 4.17 7.21
C ALA A 357 12.28 4.03 8.22
N PHE A 358 12.97 5.15 8.51
CA PHE A 358 14.08 5.18 9.44
C PHE A 358 13.63 4.92 10.88
N SER A 359 12.49 5.48 11.31
CA SER A 359 11.91 5.19 12.63
C SER A 359 11.60 3.70 12.80
N ALA A 360 11.00 3.07 11.79
CA ALA A 360 10.76 1.63 11.79
C ALA A 360 12.07 0.82 11.82
N TYR A 361 13.13 1.28 11.15
CA TYR A 361 14.45 0.65 11.19
C TYR A 361 15.08 0.73 12.58
N ILE A 362 15.05 1.90 13.21
CA ILE A 362 15.55 2.15 14.57
C ILE A 362 14.86 1.20 15.57
N GLU A 363 13.54 1.06 15.48
CA GLU A 363 12.75 0.13 16.30
C GLU A 363 13.16 -1.33 16.08
N ALA A 364 13.34 -1.70 14.80
CA ALA A 364 13.75 -3.03 14.40
C ALA A 364 15.18 -3.39 14.85
N CYS A 365 16.10 -2.42 14.96
CA CYS A 365 17.45 -2.61 15.51
C CYS A 365 17.46 -2.71 17.04
N GLY A 366 16.62 -1.94 17.74
CA GLY A 366 16.45 -1.99 19.22
C GLY A 366 17.77 -1.84 19.97
N GLY A 367 18.02 -2.64 21.00
CA GLY A 367 19.27 -2.59 21.77
C GLY A 367 20.49 -3.25 21.12
N ASN A 368 20.33 -3.96 19.99
CA ASN A 368 21.43 -4.69 19.31
C ASN A 368 22.08 -3.87 18.19
N ARG A 369 22.12 -2.55 18.31
CA ARG A 369 22.70 -1.65 17.30
C ARG A 369 24.21 -1.83 17.25
N GLN A 370 24.74 -1.95 16.04
CA GLN A 370 26.19 -1.94 15.78
C GLN A 370 26.64 -0.59 15.20
N CYS A 371 25.99 0.51 15.61
CA CYS A 371 26.31 1.84 15.13
C CYS A 371 27.31 2.58 16.02
N GLN A 372 28.06 3.49 15.42
CA GLN A 372 28.91 4.42 16.15
C GLN A 372 28.08 5.38 17.01
N SER A 373 28.59 5.73 18.20
CA SER A 373 27.86 6.60 19.14
C SER A 373 27.52 7.97 18.54
N LEU A 374 28.33 8.50 17.62
CA LEU A 374 28.09 9.79 16.98
C LEU A 374 26.89 9.71 16.03
N THR A 375 26.84 8.68 15.17
CA THR A 375 25.71 8.43 14.26
C THR A 375 24.39 8.30 15.00
N VAL A 376 24.41 7.76 16.24
CA VAL A 376 23.21 7.67 17.07
C VAL A 376 22.74 9.03 17.58
N LEU A 377 23.66 9.95 17.87
CA LEU A 377 23.33 11.33 18.23
C LEU A 377 22.78 12.10 17.02
N ASP A 378 23.36 11.93 15.84
CA ASP A 378 22.86 12.57 14.61
C ASP A 378 21.43 12.08 14.29
N ALA A 379 21.14 10.79 14.51
CA ALA A 379 19.80 10.24 14.36
C ALA A 379 18.82 10.77 15.40
N TRP A 380 19.26 11.01 16.63
CA TRP A 380 18.44 11.67 17.63
C TRP A 380 18.04 13.08 17.16
N ASP A 381 19.01 13.87 16.70
CA ASP A 381 18.75 15.22 16.19
C ASP A 381 17.82 15.20 14.98
N HIS A 382 18.08 14.33 14.01
CA HIS A 382 17.25 14.20 12.81
C HIS A 382 15.79 13.84 13.14
N ILE A 383 15.55 12.80 13.96
CA ILE A 383 14.20 12.35 14.31
C ILE A 383 13.50 13.37 15.24
N ARG A 384 14.24 14.06 16.11
CA ARG A 384 13.71 15.18 16.90
C ARG A 384 13.21 16.29 15.98
N ASP A 385 14.00 16.65 14.97
CA ASP A 385 13.64 17.73 14.06
C ASP A 385 12.42 17.37 13.22
N VAL A 386 12.28 16.11 12.77
CA VAL A 386 11.02 15.60 12.17
C VAL A 386 9.85 15.80 13.13
N MET A 387 10.00 15.39 14.40
CA MET A 387 8.95 15.52 15.41
C MET A 387 8.56 16.99 15.62
N MET A 388 9.54 17.90 15.64
CA MET A 388 9.30 19.33 15.79
C MET A 388 8.52 19.89 14.59
N LEU A 389 8.86 19.52 13.35
CA LEU A 389 8.10 19.93 12.17
C LEU A 389 6.63 19.49 12.24
N ILE A 390 6.37 18.27 12.73
CA ILE A 390 5.01 17.76 12.95
C ILE A 390 4.31 18.58 14.05
N VAL A 391 4.95 18.77 15.21
CA VAL A 391 4.35 19.50 16.34
C VAL A 391 4.05 20.97 16.02
N HIS A 392 4.86 21.59 15.17
CA HIS A 392 4.67 22.99 14.73
C HIS A 392 3.73 23.12 13.52
N HIS A 393 3.14 22.03 13.03
CA HIS A 393 2.23 22.03 11.88
C HIS A 393 2.87 22.63 10.60
N GLU A 394 4.14 22.31 10.35
CA GLU A 394 4.88 22.81 9.17
C GLU A 394 4.56 22.01 7.89
N PHE A 395 3.83 20.89 8.01
CA PHE A 395 3.36 20.09 6.87
C PHE A 395 1.95 20.50 6.47
N LEU A 396 1.70 20.64 5.16
CA LEU A 396 0.44 21.12 4.60
C LEU A 396 -0.18 20.07 3.67
N GLU A 397 -1.49 20.17 3.45
CA GLU A 397 -2.25 19.34 2.50
C GLU A 397 -2.10 17.83 2.78
N ASP A 398 -1.67 17.03 1.80
CA ASP A 398 -1.54 15.58 1.91
C ASP A 398 -0.46 15.17 2.94
N ASP A 399 0.57 16.00 3.13
CA ASP A 399 1.65 15.73 4.08
C ASP A 399 1.20 15.88 5.53
N GLU A 400 0.14 16.66 5.78
CA GLU A 400 -0.45 16.82 7.12
C GLU A 400 -1.01 15.49 7.64
N ALA A 401 -1.75 14.77 6.79
CA ALA A 401 -2.31 13.46 7.13
C ALA A 401 -1.21 12.41 7.34
N ILE A 402 -0.13 12.47 6.56
CA ILE A 402 1.02 11.57 6.70
C ILE A 402 1.76 11.86 8.00
N ALA A 403 2.01 13.14 8.32
CA ALA A 403 2.64 13.56 9.57
C ALA A 403 1.90 13.02 10.80
N LEU A 404 0.56 13.15 10.83
CA LEU A 404 -0.28 12.59 11.89
C LEU A 404 -0.29 11.06 11.94
N LEU A 405 -0.07 10.39 10.80
CA LEU A 405 -0.01 8.94 10.72
C LEU A 405 1.32 8.40 11.30
N ILE A 406 2.44 9.06 11.02
CA ILE A 406 3.77 8.56 11.36
C ILE A 406 4.26 8.98 12.75
N ILE A 407 3.66 10.01 13.36
CA ILE A 407 4.09 10.55 14.66
C ILE A 407 4.28 9.49 15.77
N PRO A 408 3.46 8.43 15.89
CA PRO A 408 3.70 7.41 16.92
C PRO A 408 5.01 6.66 16.68
N SER A 409 5.36 6.37 15.43
CA SER A 409 6.61 5.68 15.09
C SER A 409 7.84 6.59 15.29
N ILE A 410 7.75 7.87 14.92
CA ILE A 410 8.80 8.86 15.20
C ILE A 410 9.08 8.92 16.70
N SER A 411 8.02 9.02 17.49
CA SER A 411 8.09 9.12 18.94
C SER A 411 8.62 7.84 19.60
N SER A 412 8.21 6.67 19.13
CA SER A 412 8.75 5.36 19.56
C SER A 412 10.23 5.19 19.17
N ALA A 413 10.66 5.68 18.02
CA ALA A 413 12.07 5.66 17.62
C ALA A 413 12.95 6.52 18.53
N LEU A 414 12.49 7.71 18.93
CA LEU A 414 13.17 8.54 19.95
C LEU A 414 13.29 7.80 21.28
N GLU A 415 12.24 7.13 21.71
CA GLU A 415 12.25 6.32 22.94
C GLU A 415 13.31 5.23 22.87
N ASN A 416 13.31 4.51 21.76
CA ASN A 416 14.21 3.40 21.51
C ASN A 416 15.67 3.87 21.47
N ILE A 417 15.95 5.02 20.84
CA ILE A 417 17.27 5.67 20.90
C ILE A 417 17.64 5.97 22.36
N PHE A 418 16.77 6.67 23.09
CA PHE A 418 17.05 7.14 24.46
C PHE A 418 17.32 6.00 25.45
N ILE A 419 16.52 4.93 25.39
CA ILE A 419 16.64 3.78 26.30
C ILE A 419 17.94 3.02 26.07
N HIS A 420 18.39 2.90 24.82
CA HIS A 420 19.56 2.09 24.46
C HIS A 420 20.86 2.87 24.29
N LEU A 421 20.83 4.18 24.51
CA LEU A 421 22.03 5.01 24.58
C LEU A 421 22.89 4.71 25.82
N GLY A 422 24.21 4.87 25.67
CA GLY A 422 25.14 4.88 26.79
C GLY A 422 24.91 6.09 27.71
N GLU A 423 25.37 5.97 28.96
CA GLU A 423 25.15 6.98 30.01
C GLU A 423 25.67 8.37 29.61
N THR A 424 26.87 8.44 29.05
CA THR A 424 27.49 9.70 28.59
C THR A 424 26.71 10.39 27.48
N SER A 425 26.23 9.64 26.48
CA SER A 425 25.43 10.18 25.39
C SER A 425 24.03 10.61 25.85
N ARG A 426 23.49 9.92 26.87
CA ARG A 426 22.22 10.29 27.50
C ARG A 426 22.32 11.63 28.24
N GLU A 427 23.37 11.81 29.04
CA GLU A 427 23.65 13.08 29.71
C GLU A 427 23.79 14.23 28.72
N PHE A 428 24.48 13.98 27.59
CA PHE A 428 24.60 14.97 26.51
C PHE A 428 23.24 15.37 25.91
N ILE A 429 22.38 14.39 25.61
CA ILE A 429 21.02 14.66 25.09
C ILE A 429 20.16 15.40 26.11
N ASP A 430 20.22 15.02 27.39
CA ASP A 430 19.44 15.65 28.45
C ASP A 430 19.90 17.08 28.73
N ALA A 431 21.20 17.37 28.56
CA ALA A 431 21.75 18.72 28.67
C ALA A 431 21.50 19.60 27.42
N SER A 432 21.03 19.01 26.32
CA SER A 432 20.85 19.74 25.05
C SER A 432 19.67 20.72 25.12
N PRO A 433 19.87 22.00 24.76
CA PRO A 433 18.79 22.99 24.72
C PRO A 433 17.69 22.61 23.71
N TRP A 434 18.04 21.87 22.66
CA TRP A 434 17.10 21.41 21.64
C TRP A 434 16.16 20.32 22.18
N THR A 435 16.67 19.42 23.02
CA THR A 435 15.84 18.43 23.73
C THR A 435 14.90 19.12 24.71
N SER A 436 15.38 20.19 25.38
CA SER A 436 14.55 21.02 26.26
C SER A 436 13.42 21.72 25.49
N ASN A 437 13.71 22.24 24.29
CA ASN A 437 12.71 22.87 23.42
C ASN A 437 11.64 21.87 22.96
N LEU A 438 12.03 20.67 22.51
CA LEU A 438 11.08 19.60 22.19
C LEU A 438 10.19 19.28 23.40
N SER A 439 10.79 19.15 24.58
CA SER A 439 10.06 18.91 25.82
C SER A 439 9.04 20.01 26.13
N ASP A 440 9.40 21.28 25.94
CA ASP A 440 8.50 22.41 26.18
C ASP A 440 7.35 22.44 25.17
N SER A 441 7.64 22.20 23.89
CA SER A 441 6.65 22.13 22.82
C SER A 441 5.64 20.99 23.06
N LEU A 442 6.11 19.82 23.48
CA LEU A 442 5.24 18.68 23.82
C LEU A 442 4.42 18.93 25.09
N HIS A 443 4.97 19.65 26.06
CA HIS A 443 4.23 20.02 27.27
C HIS A 443 3.13 21.04 26.96
N GLU A 444 3.42 22.03 26.12
CA GLU A 444 2.44 23.00 25.64
C GLU A 444 1.29 22.29 24.91
N LEU A 445 1.64 21.39 23.99
CA LEU A 445 0.71 20.53 23.27
C LEU A 445 -0.13 19.67 24.22
N ALA A 446 0.43 19.11 25.28
CA ALA A 446 -0.33 18.27 26.21
C ALA A 446 -1.22 19.07 27.19
N SER A 447 -0.89 20.33 27.47
CA SER A 447 -1.55 21.13 28.51
C SER A 447 -2.73 21.94 28.02
N HIS A 448 -2.78 22.27 26.73
CA HIS A 448 -3.80 23.13 26.16
C HIS A 448 -4.70 22.32 25.22
N PRO A 449 -5.94 21.98 25.61
CA PRO A 449 -6.90 21.47 24.64
C PRO A 449 -7.09 22.53 23.55
N SER A 450 -6.80 22.18 22.30
CA SER A 450 -6.94 23.07 21.16
C SER A 450 -8.28 22.82 20.46
N ASP A 451 -8.89 23.89 19.95
CA ASP A 451 -10.04 23.80 19.05
C ASP A 451 -9.62 23.42 17.61
N ASP A 452 -8.31 23.38 17.33
CA ASP A 452 -7.75 22.94 16.05
C ASP A 452 -7.82 21.41 15.90
N GLU A 453 -8.44 20.95 14.79
CA GLU A 453 -8.62 19.54 14.46
C GLU A 453 -7.28 18.80 14.35
N TYR A 454 -6.27 19.43 13.74
CA TYR A 454 -4.93 18.84 13.60
C TYR A 454 -4.31 18.56 14.97
N ILE A 455 -4.30 19.58 15.82
CA ILE A 455 -3.72 19.50 17.16
C ILE A 455 -4.48 18.50 18.03
N SER A 456 -5.80 18.44 17.90
CA SER A 456 -6.64 17.46 18.62
C SER A 456 -6.28 16.02 18.23
N ILE A 457 -6.12 15.74 16.94
CA ILE A 457 -5.72 14.41 16.45
C ILE A 457 -4.29 14.09 16.90
N LEU A 458 -3.37 15.04 16.77
CA LEU A 458 -1.98 14.91 17.20
C LEU A 458 -1.88 14.57 18.70
N GLN A 459 -2.60 15.30 19.55
CA GLN A 459 -2.69 15.03 20.98
C GLN A 459 -3.23 13.63 21.25
N SER A 460 -4.31 13.22 20.57
CA SER A 460 -4.89 11.88 20.73
C SER A 460 -3.90 10.77 20.36
N ARG A 461 -3.11 10.94 19.31
CA ARG A 461 -2.11 9.95 18.87
C ARG A 461 -0.95 9.85 19.87
N LEU A 462 -0.42 10.98 20.31
CA LEU A 462 0.70 11.02 21.27
C LEU A 462 0.32 10.48 22.67
N THR A 463 -0.90 10.77 23.14
CA THR A 463 -1.35 10.32 24.47
C THR A 463 -1.63 8.81 24.53
N LEU A 464 -2.11 8.22 23.44
CA LEU A 464 -2.35 6.77 23.36
C LEU A 464 -1.05 5.98 23.25
N ASP A 465 -0.12 6.45 22.42
CA ASP A 465 0.99 5.60 21.98
C ASP A 465 2.32 5.89 22.70
N VAL A 466 2.54 7.10 23.25
CA VAL A 466 3.87 7.46 23.83
C VAL A 466 3.80 8.26 25.14
N PRO A 467 3.37 7.64 26.24
CA PRO A 467 3.35 8.28 27.56
C PRO A 467 4.74 8.59 28.12
N TRP A 468 5.82 7.97 27.63
CA TRP A 468 7.19 8.22 28.11
C TRP A 468 7.67 9.64 27.81
N LEU A 469 7.50 10.13 26.57
CA LEU A 469 7.95 11.46 26.16
C LEU A 469 7.23 12.55 26.97
N LEU A 470 5.92 12.39 27.16
CA LEU A 470 5.10 13.28 27.99
C LEU A 470 5.48 13.24 29.47
N ARG A 471 5.76 12.05 30.03
CA ARG A 471 6.23 11.90 31.43
C ARG A 471 7.61 12.51 31.63
N LYS A 472 8.51 12.37 30.67
CA LYS A 472 9.85 12.96 30.73
C LYS A 472 9.77 14.49 30.63
N ALA A 473 8.91 15.01 29.77
CA ALA A 473 8.64 16.44 29.67
C ALA A 473 8.02 17.03 30.96
N SER A 474 7.14 16.26 31.60
CA SER A 474 6.49 16.65 32.87
C SER A 474 7.42 16.60 34.09
N ASN A 475 8.54 15.87 34.00
CA ASN A 475 9.50 15.68 35.10
C ASN A 475 10.61 16.74 35.15
N LYS A 476 10.49 17.86 34.42
CA LYS A 476 11.42 18.99 34.59
C LYS A 476 11.47 19.38 36.08
N PRO A 477 12.64 19.32 36.76
CA PRO A 477 12.76 19.90 38.08
C PRO A 477 12.42 21.39 37.93
N LYS A 478 11.39 21.85 38.64
CA LYS A 478 11.04 23.27 38.71
C LYS A 478 12.34 24.03 38.94
N ALA A 479 12.77 24.83 37.96
CA ALA A 479 13.90 25.72 38.11
C ALA A 479 13.66 26.51 39.40
N SER A 480 14.49 26.26 40.41
CA SER A 480 14.53 27.06 41.62
C SER A 480 14.70 28.50 41.18
N LYS A 481 13.70 29.33 41.45
CA LYS A 481 13.79 30.78 41.24
C LYS A 481 15.14 31.23 41.82
N PRO A 482 15.94 32.01 41.09
CA PRO A 482 17.12 32.60 41.70
C PRO A 482 16.66 33.43 42.90
N ASN A 483 17.19 33.12 44.08
CA ASN A 483 17.11 34.00 45.23
C ASN A 483 17.73 35.32 44.78
N VAL A 484 16.88 36.34 44.61
CA VAL A 484 17.34 37.72 44.51
C VAL A 484 17.90 38.06 45.89
N GLU A 485 19.22 38.01 46.00
CA GLU A 485 19.97 38.61 47.10
C GLU A 485 19.65 40.12 47.11
N GLU A 486 18.99 40.57 48.17
CA GLU A 486 18.95 41.98 48.56
C GLU A 486 20.37 42.41 48.92
N ALA A 487 21.04 43.10 47.99
CA ALA A 487 22.30 43.79 48.24
C ALA A 487 22.12 45.29 47.99
N GLY A 488 22.18 46.05 49.09
CA GLY A 488 22.85 47.37 49.16
C GLY A 488 22.13 48.58 48.59
N GLU A 489 21.34 49.26 49.43
CA GLU A 489 21.15 50.70 49.31
C GLU A 489 22.46 51.42 49.68
N GLU A 490 23.25 51.84 48.68
CA GLU A 490 24.23 52.91 48.85
C GLU A 490 23.54 54.27 48.72
N VAL A 491 23.40 54.95 49.86
CA VAL A 491 22.94 56.33 49.97
C VAL A 491 24.06 57.27 49.53
N TYR A 492 23.89 57.89 48.37
CA TYR A 492 24.70 59.01 47.87
C TYR A 492 24.06 60.33 48.31
N ILE A 493 24.72 61.10 49.18
CA ILE A 493 24.36 62.50 49.48
C ILE A 493 25.56 63.39 49.07
N PRO A 494 25.37 64.38 48.18
CA PRO A 494 26.44 65.24 47.71
C PRO A 494 26.66 66.47 48.62
N SER A 495 27.95 66.74 48.86
CA SER A 495 28.63 68.04 49.06
C SER A 495 28.00 69.18 49.88
N THR A 496 28.70 69.57 50.96
CA THR A 496 29.30 70.91 51.15
C THR A 496 30.60 70.79 51.93
#